data_AF-A0A1V5UVJ1-F1
#
_entry.id   AF-A0A1V5UVJ1-F1
#
_cell.length_a   1.000
_cell.length_b   1.000
_cell.length_c   1.000
_cell.angle_alpha   90.00
_cell.angle_beta   90.00
_cell.angle_gamma   90.00
#
_symmetry.space_group_name_H-M   'P 1'
#
loop_
_entity.id
_entity.type
_entity.pdbx_description
1 polymer ?
#
loop_
_entity_poly.entity_id
_entity_poly.type
_entity_poly.pdbx_seq_one_letter_code
_entity_poly.pdbx_strand_id
1 'polypeptide(L)'
;MSNPLRERLQNKTVIFDGAIGTELYKKNYFLNTSYESLCLSAPKAVREIHESYRDAGAEVLTTNSFGANADLLNKFLLGDKTAEINRAAVTLAREVAGNELLVAASIGPAGELPGVDPESVRKTAALLQQQAEALISGGPDFLLFESMRGAGDLEAVLLCMKELPDVPYVVSFAVDREANSKTGDTPARLLTLLDGAVRKPEAFGLNCGIGPESMLNALEILLKQCHYPVIARPNAGMPKSVDNRSFYMCSPEYFTTYAMRFVALGVQGVGGCCGTGPDHIRDMARSISPLSRSRKAAEKIFVKEEAVPEQQPVPLAERSALGAKLAAGKWIQSIEIVPPQGYELESTIEKARLGKEAGFDAVNLPDGPRASSRVSSLVTAGQILSEAGIEPVLHFCCRDRNLIGMQADLLGCAAMGIHNLLFITGDPPKLGDYPFASGVFDMDSIGTVRLQGRLNRGIDIAGKSIGRPTAAVIGAGADPNAIDMEREIRRTREKIDAGAEFFITQPVFDVEPLLRFIDAVPGLSGLPVIAGIWPLAGYRNAEFMRNEVPGVVVPDSIMERMARGTTKEEQRAEGIRIAREAVAAIRHKVAGIQVSAPFGNVKTAIAVIAPE
;
A
#
# COMPACT_ATOMS: atom_id res chain seq x y z
N MET A 1 8.24 41.66 -11.23
CA MET A 1 8.79 40.72 -12.24
C MET A 1 7.86 39.53 -12.32
N SER A 2 7.67 38.90 -13.48
CA SER A 2 6.86 37.67 -13.56
C SER A 2 7.52 36.59 -12.68
N ASN A 3 6.72 35.90 -11.86
CA ASN A 3 7.20 34.76 -11.07
C ASN A 3 7.28 33.53 -12.00
N PRO A 4 8.49 33.03 -12.34
CA PRO A 4 8.64 31.95 -13.31
C PRO A 4 7.97 30.65 -12.87
N LEU A 5 7.95 30.37 -11.57
CA LEU A 5 7.29 29.17 -11.03
C LEU A 5 5.78 29.25 -11.24
N ARG A 6 5.16 30.38 -10.85
CA ARG A 6 3.71 30.60 -11.01
C ARG A 6 3.31 30.46 -12.47
N GLU A 7 4.07 31.07 -13.38
CA GLU A 7 3.82 30.98 -14.82
C GLU A 7 3.89 29.54 -15.33
N ARG A 8 4.91 28.77 -14.92
CA ARG A 8 5.02 27.37 -15.34
C ARG A 8 3.88 26.51 -14.79
N LEU A 9 3.54 26.65 -13.51
CA LEU A 9 2.46 25.88 -12.86
C LEU A 9 1.07 26.20 -13.43
N GLN A 10 0.86 27.41 -13.94
CA GLN A 10 -0.39 27.80 -14.61
C GLN A 10 -0.51 27.23 -16.02
N ASN A 11 0.63 27.06 -16.72
CA ASN A 11 0.64 26.69 -18.14
C ASN A 11 0.84 25.19 -18.38
N LYS A 12 1.47 24.46 -17.46
CA LYS A 12 1.75 23.04 -17.59
C LYS A 12 2.02 22.37 -16.25
N THR A 13 2.03 21.04 -16.25
CA THR A 13 2.62 20.27 -15.15
C THR A 13 4.14 20.43 -15.17
N VAL A 14 4.71 20.86 -14.03
CA VAL A 14 6.15 21.08 -13.84
C VAL A 14 6.81 19.86 -13.22
N ILE A 15 7.98 19.47 -13.73
CA ILE A 15 8.73 18.30 -13.25
C ILE A 15 9.85 18.75 -12.33
N PHE A 16 9.79 18.32 -11.08
CA PHE A 16 10.83 18.50 -10.07
C PHE A 16 11.78 17.31 -10.07
N ASP A 17 12.99 17.51 -9.56
CA ASP A 17 13.98 16.46 -9.37
C ASP A 17 13.60 15.43 -8.27
N GLY A 18 14.50 14.46 -8.07
CA GLY A 18 14.39 13.39 -7.07
C GLY A 18 15.20 13.66 -5.80
N ALA A 19 15.59 12.59 -5.09
CA ALA A 19 16.39 12.71 -3.88
C ALA A 19 17.86 13.08 -4.15
N ILE A 20 18.40 14.01 -3.37
CA ILE A 20 19.84 14.28 -3.33
C ILE A 20 20.53 13.36 -2.33
N GLY A 21 20.01 13.26 -1.09
CA GLY A 21 20.64 12.45 -0.04
C GLY A 21 20.77 10.96 -0.39
N THR A 22 19.77 10.38 -1.05
CA THR A 22 19.84 8.98 -1.51
C THR A 22 20.90 8.78 -2.61
N GLU A 23 21.07 9.75 -3.52
CA GLU A 23 22.09 9.68 -4.57
C GLU A 23 23.50 9.91 -4.03
N LEU A 24 23.67 10.79 -3.02
CA LEU A 24 24.93 10.93 -2.29
C LEU A 24 25.31 9.62 -1.57
N TYR A 25 24.35 8.95 -0.95
CA TYR A 25 24.58 7.63 -0.35
C TYR A 25 25.06 6.59 -1.36
N LYS A 26 24.47 6.54 -2.57
CA LYS A 26 24.92 5.67 -3.67
C LYS A 26 26.34 6.00 -4.14
N LYS A 27 26.77 7.26 -4.01
CA LYS A 27 28.14 7.72 -4.27
C LYS A 27 29.10 7.49 -3.08
N ASN A 28 28.71 6.67 -2.10
CA ASN A 28 29.49 6.30 -0.90
C ASN A 28 29.68 7.42 0.14
N TYR A 29 28.80 8.43 0.17
CA TYR A 29 28.72 9.37 1.28
C TYR A 29 27.71 8.88 2.32
N PHE A 30 28.20 8.34 3.43
CA PHE A 30 27.35 7.78 4.49
C PHE A 30 26.86 8.84 5.47
N LEU A 31 25.89 8.46 6.31
CA LEU A 31 25.17 9.35 7.24
C LEU A 31 26.02 9.96 8.37
N ASN A 32 27.30 9.58 8.47
CA ASN A 32 28.24 10.15 9.44
C ASN A 32 28.85 11.49 8.98
N THR A 33 28.49 11.98 7.80
CA THR A 33 28.92 13.27 7.25
C THR A 33 27.71 14.18 7.02
N SER A 34 27.86 15.49 7.20
CA SER A 34 26.84 16.45 6.75
C SER A 34 26.80 16.46 5.22
N TYR A 35 25.67 16.08 4.64
CA TYR A 35 25.48 16.12 3.19
C TYR A 35 25.53 17.53 2.62
N GLU A 36 25.04 18.52 3.36
CA GLU A 36 25.07 19.92 2.97
C GLU A 36 26.53 20.41 2.85
N SER A 37 27.41 19.98 3.77
CA SER A 37 28.84 20.33 3.72
C SER A 37 29.56 19.86 2.45
N LEU A 38 29.01 18.87 1.73
CA LEU A 38 29.55 18.38 0.46
C LEU A 38 29.45 19.42 -0.66
N CYS A 39 28.63 20.47 -0.51
CA CYS A 39 28.67 21.63 -1.40
C CYS A 39 30.03 22.35 -1.39
N LEU A 40 30.81 22.21 -0.31
CA LEU A 40 32.16 22.77 -0.20
C LEU A 40 33.24 21.69 -0.36
N SER A 41 33.08 20.55 0.30
CA SER A 41 34.12 19.52 0.37
C SER A 41 34.12 18.55 -0.83
N ALA A 42 32.97 18.37 -1.49
CA ALA A 42 32.82 17.50 -2.65
C ALA A 42 31.87 18.09 -3.72
N PRO A 43 32.07 19.34 -4.17
CA PRO A 43 31.13 20.06 -5.05
C PRO A 43 30.86 19.33 -6.36
N LYS A 44 31.85 18.58 -6.87
CA LYS A 44 31.70 17.76 -8.08
C LYS A 44 30.61 16.70 -7.92
N ALA A 45 30.54 16.01 -6.78
CA ALA A 45 29.55 14.96 -6.55
C ALA A 45 28.12 15.53 -6.52
N VAL A 46 27.94 16.70 -5.90
CA VAL A 46 26.65 17.41 -5.87
C VAL A 46 26.27 17.90 -7.27
N ARG A 47 27.23 18.48 -8.01
CA ARG A 47 27.01 18.92 -9.40
C ARG A 47 26.58 17.75 -10.31
N GLU A 48 27.26 16.61 -10.24
CA GLU A 48 26.91 15.42 -11.02
C GLU A 48 25.48 14.94 -10.72
N ILE A 49 25.00 15.07 -9.48
CA ILE A 49 23.61 14.73 -9.14
C ILE A 49 22.64 15.70 -9.82
N HIS A 50 22.88 17.01 -9.73
CA HIS A 50 22.07 18.01 -10.44
C HIS A 50 22.07 17.77 -11.95
N GLU A 51 23.23 17.49 -12.56
CA GLU A 51 23.36 17.18 -13.98
C GLU A 51 22.54 15.94 -14.34
N SER A 52 22.60 14.89 -13.52
CA SER A 52 21.83 13.67 -13.76
C SER A 52 20.31 13.89 -13.74
N TYR A 53 19.82 14.82 -12.91
CA TYR A 53 18.40 15.18 -12.88
C TYR A 53 17.99 16.10 -14.03
N ARG A 54 18.83 17.08 -14.40
CA ARG A 54 18.63 17.88 -15.62
C ARG A 54 18.52 16.96 -16.84
N ASP A 55 19.46 16.02 -16.98
CA ASP A 55 19.52 15.09 -18.11
C ASP A 55 18.38 14.06 -18.07
N ALA A 56 17.81 13.81 -16.89
CA ALA A 56 16.57 13.03 -16.74
C ALA A 56 15.31 13.82 -17.12
N GLY A 57 15.40 15.13 -17.36
CA GLY A 57 14.26 15.96 -17.76
C GLY A 57 13.57 16.68 -16.60
N ALA A 58 14.24 16.86 -15.46
CA ALA A 58 13.77 17.78 -14.42
C ALA A 58 13.74 19.22 -14.98
N GLU A 59 12.73 19.97 -14.59
CA GLU A 59 12.59 21.40 -14.90
C GLU A 59 12.91 22.31 -13.72
N VAL A 60 12.93 21.72 -12.52
CA VAL A 60 13.29 22.37 -11.26
C VAL A 60 14.33 21.51 -10.56
N LEU A 61 15.47 22.11 -10.24
CA LEU A 61 16.51 21.51 -9.41
C LEU A 61 16.38 22.05 -7.99
N THR A 62 16.35 21.15 -7.01
CA THR A 62 16.39 21.51 -5.59
C THR A 62 17.84 21.61 -5.12
N THR A 63 18.18 22.59 -4.31
CA THR A 63 19.54 22.75 -3.80
C THR A 63 19.86 21.70 -2.73
N ASN A 64 21.12 21.30 -2.61
CA ASN A 64 21.59 20.44 -1.51
C ASN A 64 21.74 21.23 -0.20
N SER A 65 20.62 21.73 0.33
CA SER A 65 20.59 22.61 1.51
C SER A 65 19.51 22.25 2.52
N PHE A 66 18.84 21.11 2.40
CA PHE A 66 17.71 20.72 3.24
C PHE A 66 17.97 20.94 4.75
N GLY A 67 19.09 20.43 5.28
CA GLY A 67 19.46 20.56 6.69
C GLY A 67 20.45 21.70 6.99
N ALA A 68 20.69 22.65 6.08
CA ALA A 68 21.78 23.62 6.19
C ALA A 68 21.47 24.81 7.13
N ASN A 69 20.81 24.57 8.27
CA ASN A 69 20.65 25.58 9.33
C ASN A 69 21.68 25.38 10.44
N ALA A 70 21.94 26.43 11.22
CA ALA A 70 22.96 26.41 12.26
C ALA A 70 22.75 25.30 13.30
N ASP A 71 21.50 24.99 13.68
CA ASP A 71 21.19 23.95 14.67
C ASP A 71 21.62 22.55 14.18
N LEU A 72 21.24 22.17 12.97
CA LEU A 72 21.62 20.88 12.39
C LEU A 72 23.11 20.82 12.03
N LEU A 73 23.68 21.89 11.48
CA LEU A 73 25.10 21.95 11.12
C LEU A 73 26.02 21.93 12.35
N ASN A 74 25.58 22.47 13.49
CA ASN A 74 26.35 22.40 14.74
C ASN A 74 26.58 20.97 15.24
N LYS A 75 25.73 20.01 14.87
CA LYS A 75 25.95 18.57 15.17
C LYS A 75 27.22 18.03 14.49
N PHE A 76 27.70 18.72 13.46
CA PHE A 76 28.93 18.43 12.74
C PHE A 76 30.03 19.49 12.96
N LEU A 77 29.83 20.43 13.91
CA LEU A 77 30.73 21.56 14.16
C LEU A 77 30.87 22.51 12.96
N LEU A 78 29.79 22.71 12.20
CA LEU A 78 29.76 23.52 10.97
C LEU A 78 28.78 24.70 11.02
N GLY A 79 28.24 25.05 12.20
CA GLY A 79 27.22 26.11 12.29
C GLY A 79 27.72 27.49 11.88
N ASP A 80 29.01 27.79 12.08
CA ASP A 80 29.68 29.00 11.60
C ASP A 80 29.77 29.07 10.06
N LYS A 81 29.68 27.92 9.39
CA LYS A 81 29.67 27.81 7.92
C LYS A 81 28.28 27.82 7.28
N THR A 82 27.22 28.06 8.06
CA THR A 82 25.83 28.08 7.57
C THR A 82 25.68 28.93 6.30
N ALA A 83 26.19 30.17 6.31
CA ALA A 83 26.04 31.06 5.17
C ALA A 83 26.87 30.63 3.95
N GLU A 84 28.07 30.08 4.17
CA GLU A 84 28.96 29.60 3.11
C GLU A 84 28.38 28.38 2.40
N ILE A 85 27.90 27.39 3.16
CA ILE A 85 27.31 26.15 2.64
C ILE A 85 26.06 26.44 1.81
N ASN A 86 25.12 27.26 2.33
CA ASN A 86 23.89 27.59 1.61
C ASN A 86 24.16 28.34 0.30
N ARG A 87 25.09 29.30 0.29
CA ARG A 87 25.48 29.99 -0.95
C ARG A 87 26.06 29.02 -1.97
N ALA A 88 26.98 28.14 -1.54
CA ALA A 88 27.56 27.14 -2.42
C ALA A 88 26.51 26.17 -3.00
N ALA A 89 25.52 25.77 -2.20
CA ALA A 89 24.42 24.92 -2.65
C ALA A 89 23.62 25.56 -3.80
N VAL A 90 23.29 26.85 -3.69
CA VAL A 90 22.59 27.59 -4.76
C VAL A 90 23.48 27.76 -5.99
N THR A 91 24.75 28.13 -5.81
CA THR A 91 25.69 28.28 -6.93
C THR A 91 25.80 27.01 -7.75
N LEU A 92 25.98 25.85 -7.11
CA LEU A 92 26.10 24.56 -7.81
C LEU A 92 24.85 24.20 -8.60
N ALA A 93 23.66 24.40 -8.03
CA ALA A 93 22.41 24.15 -8.73
C ALA A 93 22.21 25.14 -9.90
N ARG A 94 22.57 26.41 -9.71
CA ARG A 94 22.45 27.46 -10.74
C ARG A 94 23.39 27.24 -11.92
N GLU A 95 24.62 26.81 -11.67
CA GLU A 95 25.58 26.45 -12.72
C GLU A 95 25.04 25.35 -13.65
N VAL A 96 24.33 24.36 -13.09
CA VAL A 96 23.73 23.26 -13.86
C VAL A 96 22.41 23.67 -14.52
N ALA A 97 21.59 24.46 -13.83
CA ALA A 97 20.28 24.90 -14.31
C ALA A 97 20.39 25.86 -15.51
N GLY A 98 21.43 26.69 -15.55
CA GLY A 98 21.58 27.77 -16.51
C GLY A 98 20.37 28.70 -16.50
N ASN A 99 19.88 29.05 -17.69
CA ASN A 99 18.66 29.86 -17.87
C ASN A 99 17.41 29.02 -18.18
N GLU A 100 17.55 27.70 -18.27
CA GLU A 100 16.48 26.81 -18.75
C GLU A 100 15.66 26.20 -17.61
N LEU A 101 16.33 25.84 -16.50
CA LEU A 101 15.70 25.23 -15.33
C LEU A 101 15.53 26.25 -14.20
N LEU A 102 14.55 26.02 -13.34
CA LEU A 102 14.42 26.79 -12.10
C LEU A 102 15.25 26.13 -10.99
N VAL A 103 15.74 26.96 -10.06
CA VAL A 103 16.45 26.53 -8.85
C VAL A 103 15.57 26.81 -7.63
N ALA A 104 15.16 25.74 -6.95
CA ALA A 104 14.43 25.78 -5.70
C ALA A 104 15.40 25.65 -4.52
N ALA A 105 15.48 26.67 -3.67
CA ALA A 105 16.30 26.61 -2.48
C ALA A 105 15.61 25.77 -1.38
N SER A 106 16.09 24.54 -1.17
CA SER A 106 15.52 23.58 -0.23
C SER A 106 15.79 23.97 1.23
N ILE A 107 14.75 24.01 2.04
CA ILE A 107 14.78 24.28 3.48
C ILE A 107 13.91 23.23 4.18
N GLY A 108 14.53 22.36 4.98
CA GLY A 108 13.83 21.38 5.81
C GLY A 108 13.40 21.95 7.16
N PRO A 109 12.75 21.14 8.01
CA PRO A 109 12.42 21.55 9.37
C PRO A 109 13.66 21.87 10.20
N ALA A 110 13.61 22.94 10.99
CA ALA A 110 14.68 23.35 11.90
C ALA A 110 14.28 23.13 13.36
N GLY A 111 15.27 22.93 14.23
CA GLY A 111 15.08 22.77 15.66
C GLY A 111 14.25 21.54 16.07
N GLU A 112 13.93 21.49 17.36
CA GLU A 112 12.92 20.58 17.90
C GLU A 112 11.57 20.82 17.22
N LEU A 113 10.67 19.83 17.29
CA LEU A 113 9.32 19.98 16.77
C LEU A 113 8.64 21.14 17.53
N PRO A 114 8.37 22.28 16.88
CA PRO A 114 7.80 23.41 17.58
C PRO A 114 6.39 23.03 18.03
N GLY A 115 6.09 23.30 19.30
CA GLY A 115 4.70 23.43 19.72
C GLY A 115 4.03 24.59 18.99
N VAL A 116 2.75 24.82 19.28
CA VAL A 116 2.05 26.04 18.85
C VAL A 116 2.29 27.22 19.81
N ASP A 117 3.24 27.08 20.74
CA ASP A 117 3.58 28.17 21.65
C ASP A 117 4.42 29.23 20.92
N PRO A 118 4.18 30.53 21.18
CA PRO A 118 4.84 31.60 20.43
C PRO A 118 6.37 31.66 20.56
N GLU A 119 6.95 31.13 21.64
CA GLU A 119 8.40 31.19 21.86
C GLU A 119 9.14 30.17 21.00
N SER A 120 8.67 28.92 21.00
CA SER A 120 9.20 27.86 20.14
C SER A 120 9.09 28.24 18.66
N VAL A 121 7.93 28.78 18.24
CA VAL A 121 7.70 29.24 16.87
C VAL A 121 8.70 30.35 16.47
N ARG A 122 8.92 31.34 17.34
CA ARG A 122 9.89 32.42 17.09
C ARG A 122 11.33 31.91 16.97
N LYS A 123 11.72 30.97 17.84
CA LYS A 123 13.06 30.36 17.80
C LYS A 123 13.30 29.61 16.49
N THR A 124 12.33 28.81 16.06
CA THR A 124 12.40 28.10 14.77
C THR A 124 12.41 29.07 13.60
N ALA A 125 11.57 30.11 13.63
CA ALA A 125 11.53 31.13 12.58
C ALA A 125 12.88 31.84 12.40
N ALA A 126 13.59 32.16 13.48
CA ALA A 126 14.91 32.77 13.41
C ALA A 126 15.97 31.86 12.74
N LEU A 127 15.93 30.55 13.00
CA LEU A 127 16.80 29.58 12.32
C LEU A 127 16.49 29.48 10.83
N LEU A 128 15.20 29.44 10.47
CA LEU A 128 14.76 29.41 9.08
C LEU A 128 15.14 30.71 8.35
N GLN A 129 15.01 31.86 9.01
CA GLN A 129 15.37 33.17 8.46
C GLN A 129 16.87 33.24 8.15
N GLN A 130 17.73 32.86 9.11
CA GLN A 130 19.18 32.86 8.90
C GLN A 130 19.60 32.01 7.69
N GLN A 131 19.01 30.82 7.55
CA GLN A 131 19.27 29.95 6.42
C GLN A 131 18.76 30.55 5.10
N ALA A 132 17.52 31.06 5.10
CA ALA A 132 16.87 31.63 3.92
C ALA A 132 17.61 32.88 3.40
N GLU A 133 18.08 33.77 4.26
CA GLU A 133 18.89 34.94 3.87
C GLU A 133 20.16 34.53 3.12
N ALA A 134 20.86 33.50 3.61
CA ALA A 134 22.04 32.97 2.94
C ALA A 134 21.71 32.35 1.58
N LEU A 135 20.61 31.59 1.48
CA LEU A 135 20.14 31.02 0.22
C LEU A 135 19.77 32.12 -0.78
N ILE A 136 19.00 33.13 -0.37
CA ILE A 136 18.57 34.26 -1.22
C ILE A 136 19.78 34.98 -1.81
N SER A 137 20.86 35.15 -1.03
CA SER A 137 22.09 35.79 -1.52
C SER A 137 22.78 35.05 -2.68
N GLY A 138 22.48 33.74 -2.86
CA GLY A 138 22.93 32.95 -4.01
C GLY A 138 22.05 33.07 -5.26
N GLY A 139 20.88 33.74 -5.17
CA GLY A 139 19.96 33.96 -6.28
C GLY A 139 19.16 32.74 -6.76
N PRO A 140 18.45 31.99 -5.89
CA PRO A 140 17.50 30.96 -6.31
C PRO A 140 16.26 31.61 -6.95
N ASP A 141 15.47 30.83 -7.69
CA ASP A 141 14.20 31.32 -8.27
C ASP A 141 13.08 31.39 -7.21
N PHE A 142 13.12 30.50 -6.22
CA PHE A 142 12.19 30.48 -5.10
C PHE A 142 12.72 29.66 -3.92
N LEU A 143 12.11 29.84 -2.74
CA LEU A 143 12.36 29.01 -1.56
C LEU A 143 11.39 27.83 -1.51
N LEU A 144 11.88 26.64 -1.17
CA LEU A 144 11.06 25.45 -0.97
C LEU A 144 11.21 24.98 0.48
N PHE A 145 10.22 25.31 1.32
CA PHE A 145 10.11 24.73 2.65
C PHE A 145 9.48 23.35 2.54
N GLU A 146 10.27 22.29 2.66
CA GLU A 146 9.82 20.91 2.41
C GLU A 146 9.93 19.99 3.62
N SER A 147 9.08 18.95 3.64
CA SER A 147 8.96 18.01 4.76
C SER A 147 8.56 18.67 6.09
N MET A 148 7.81 19.77 6.05
CA MET A 148 7.29 20.44 7.25
C MET A 148 6.42 19.46 8.06
N ARG A 149 6.52 19.51 9.38
CA ARG A 149 5.94 18.50 10.29
C ARG A 149 4.51 18.83 10.71
N GLY A 150 4.07 20.08 10.53
CA GLY A 150 2.70 20.51 10.85
C GLY A 150 2.55 22.00 11.09
N ALA A 151 1.52 22.39 11.86
CA ALA A 151 1.12 23.78 12.07
C ALA A 151 2.21 24.65 12.71
N GLY A 152 2.95 24.15 13.70
CA GLY A 152 4.02 24.92 14.34
C GLY A 152 5.16 25.28 13.38
N ASP A 153 5.56 24.34 12.51
CA ASP A 153 6.55 24.61 11.46
C ASP A 153 5.98 25.63 10.44
N LEU A 154 4.70 25.50 10.07
CA LEU A 154 4.04 26.43 9.17
C LEU A 154 4.01 27.86 9.72
N GLU A 155 3.63 28.04 10.99
CA GLU A 155 3.64 29.35 11.64
C GLU A 155 5.05 29.96 11.68
N ALA A 156 6.08 29.13 11.92
CA ALA A 156 7.47 29.58 11.87
C ALA A 156 7.90 30.01 10.46
N VAL A 157 7.50 29.27 9.42
CA VAL A 157 7.71 29.66 8.01
C VAL A 157 7.01 30.98 7.72
N LEU A 158 5.76 31.15 8.13
CA LEU A 158 5.00 32.38 7.90
C LEU A 158 5.60 33.59 8.63
N LEU A 159 6.17 33.39 9.82
CA LEU A 159 6.88 34.43 10.55
C LEU A 159 8.19 34.80 9.85
N CYS A 160 8.97 33.80 9.45
CA CYS A 160 10.20 33.98 8.66
C CYS A 160 9.94 34.78 7.37
N MET A 161 8.91 34.40 6.61
CA MET A 161 8.58 35.05 5.33
C MET A 161 8.09 36.50 5.45
N LYS A 162 7.74 36.98 6.65
CA LYS A 162 7.41 38.40 6.90
C LYS A 162 8.65 39.29 6.94
N GLU A 163 9.76 38.75 7.42
CA GLU A 163 11.03 39.49 7.60
C GLU A 163 11.91 39.42 6.34
N LEU A 164 11.68 38.42 5.48
CA LEU A 164 12.43 38.22 4.24
C LEU A 164 11.96 39.14 3.10
N PRO A 165 12.85 39.45 2.13
CA PRO A 165 12.46 40.19 0.92
C PRO A 165 11.41 39.42 0.10
N ASP A 166 10.85 40.08 -0.92
CA ASP A 166 9.78 39.52 -1.77
C ASP A 166 10.29 38.40 -2.72
N VAL A 167 10.81 37.30 -2.18
CA VAL A 167 11.18 36.06 -2.88
C VAL A 167 10.03 35.03 -2.90
N PRO A 168 9.63 34.47 -4.05
CA PRO A 168 8.60 33.45 -4.09
C PRO A 168 8.93 32.24 -3.21
N TYR A 169 7.90 31.58 -2.68
CA TYR A 169 8.10 30.37 -1.87
C TYR A 169 6.99 29.35 -2.02
N VAL A 170 7.33 28.10 -1.73
CA VAL A 170 6.44 26.95 -1.63
C VAL A 170 6.56 26.38 -0.23
N VAL A 171 5.44 25.92 0.34
CA VAL A 171 5.44 25.14 1.58
C VAL A 171 4.93 23.73 1.29
N SER A 172 5.64 22.72 1.77
CA SER A 172 5.36 21.31 1.51
C SER A 172 5.47 20.48 2.78
N PHE A 173 4.50 19.59 3.00
CA PHE A 173 4.35 18.82 4.24
C PHE A 173 4.60 17.33 4.02
N ALA A 174 5.18 16.69 5.04
CA ALA A 174 5.14 15.24 5.18
C ALA A 174 3.85 14.84 5.92
N VAL A 175 3.07 13.95 5.31
CA VAL A 175 1.74 13.53 5.80
C VAL A 175 1.58 12.02 5.83
N ASP A 176 0.58 11.53 6.56
CA ASP A 176 0.10 10.16 6.49
C ASP A 176 -0.85 9.93 5.29
N ARG A 177 -1.38 8.70 5.16
CA ARG A 177 -2.29 8.34 4.05
C ARG A 177 -3.66 9.03 4.16
N GLU A 178 -4.01 9.54 5.33
CA GLU A 178 -5.21 10.34 5.60
C GLU A 178 -4.97 11.85 5.38
N ALA A 179 -3.80 12.22 4.84
CA ALA A 179 -3.35 13.60 4.61
C ALA A 179 -3.11 14.43 5.88
N ASN A 180 -2.99 13.81 7.05
CA ASN A 180 -2.65 14.53 8.28
C ASN A 180 -1.14 14.69 8.41
N SER A 181 -0.69 15.83 8.93
CA SER A 181 0.72 16.06 9.23
C SER A 181 1.22 15.13 10.35
N LYS A 182 2.54 15.12 10.60
CA LYS A 182 3.14 14.37 11.72
C LYS A 182 2.61 14.76 13.10
N THR A 183 2.11 15.98 13.25
CA THR A 183 1.47 16.49 14.47
C THR A 183 -0.05 16.25 14.51
N GLY A 184 -0.62 15.59 13.51
CA GLY A 184 -2.05 15.34 13.40
C GLY A 184 -2.87 16.51 12.84
N ASP A 185 -2.24 17.52 12.25
CA ASP A 185 -2.96 18.64 11.64
C ASP A 185 -3.58 18.20 10.31
N THR A 186 -4.89 18.45 10.14
CA THR A 186 -5.61 18.16 8.91
C THR A 186 -5.26 19.17 7.81
N PRO A 187 -5.48 18.85 6.52
CA PRO A 187 -5.25 19.82 5.45
C PRO A 187 -6.09 21.10 5.61
N ALA A 188 -7.34 20.99 6.09
CA ALA A 188 -8.20 22.14 6.37
C ALA A 188 -7.55 23.12 7.36
N ARG A 189 -6.92 22.61 8.43
CA ARG A 189 -6.25 23.43 9.44
C ARG A 189 -5.03 24.15 8.86
N LEU A 190 -4.20 23.44 8.10
CA LEU A 190 -3.02 24.02 7.46
C LEU A 190 -3.39 25.09 6.42
N LEU A 191 -4.41 24.83 5.60
CA LEU A 191 -4.91 25.79 4.61
C LEU A 191 -5.50 27.05 5.28
N THR A 192 -6.22 26.89 6.39
CA THR A 192 -6.75 28.03 7.16
C THR A 192 -5.65 28.95 7.66
N LEU A 193 -4.54 28.39 8.16
CA LEU A 193 -3.38 29.18 8.59
C LEU A 193 -2.73 29.92 7.41
N LEU A 194 -2.63 29.27 6.25
CA LEU A 194 -2.10 29.88 5.02
C LEU A 194 -3.00 31.00 4.48
N ASP A 195 -4.31 30.85 4.57
CA ASP A 195 -5.25 31.85 4.08
C ASP A 195 -5.26 33.12 4.93
N GLY A 196 -4.95 32.99 6.23
CA GLY A 196 -4.71 34.11 7.14
C GLY A 196 -3.33 34.75 6.99
N ALA A 197 -2.43 34.19 6.19
CA ALA A 197 -1.09 34.73 6.02
C ALA A 197 -1.10 36.02 5.17
N VAL A 198 -0.33 37.02 5.61
CA VAL A 198 -0.14 38.27 4.85
C VAL A 198 0.49 37.99 3.49
N ARG A 199 1.44 37.06 3.47
CA ARG A 199 2.13 36.61 2.27
C ARG A 199 1.74 35.17 2.00
N LYS A 200 1.29 34.90 0.79
CA LYS A 200 0.80 33.58 0.38
C LYS A 200 1.87 32.82 -0.40
N PRO A 201 1.97 31.49 -0.23
CA PRO A 201 2.86 30.68 -1.03
C PRO A 201 2.36 30.59 -2.48
N GLU A 202 3.26 30.28 -3.38
CA GLU A 202 2.96 30.05 -4.79
C GLU A 202 2.31 28.69 -5.04
N ALA A 203 2.60 27.73 -4.16
CA ALA A 203 2.06 26.38 -4.21
C ALA A 203 2.04 25.75 -2.82
N PHE A 204 1.13 24.78 -2.67
CA PHE A 204 1.08 23.86 -1.53
C PHE A 204 1.64 22.50 -1.95
N GLY A 205 2.57 21.95 -1.19
CA GLY A 205 3.22 20.68 -1.51
C GLY A 205 2.87 19.55 -0.54
N LEU A 206 2.91 18.33 -1.03
CA LEU A 206 3.05 17.12 -0.23
C LEU A 206 4.31 16.38 -0.68
N ASN A 207 5.20 16.06 0.27
CA ASN A 207 6.43 15.35 -0.02
C ASN A 207 6.87 14.44 1.13
N CYS A 208 7.65 13.41 0.81
CA CYS A 208 8.19 12.48 1.79
C CYS A 208 7.10 11.74 2.61
N GLY A 209 7.52 11.01 3.66
CA GLY A 209 6.66 10.29 4.61
C GLY A 209 6.04 8.99 4.06
N ILE A 210 5.50 9.03 2.83
CA ILE A 210 4.70 7.97 2.24
C ILE A 210 5.08 7.69 0.77
N GLY A 211 4.72 6.50 0.30
CA GLY A 211 4.92 6.08 -1.09
C GLY A 211 3.85 6.61 -2.06
N PRO A 212 3.94 6.28 -3.37
CA PRO A 212 3.08 6.87 -4.40
C PRO A 212 1.58 6.55 -4.24
N GLU A 213 1.24 5.36 -3.77
CA GLU A 213 -0.16 4.93 -3.56
C GLU A 213 -0.82 5.68 -2.42
N SER A 214 -0.19 5.70 -1.24
CA SER A 214 -0.66 6.49 -0.11
C SER A 214 -0.69 7.99 -0.41
N MET A 215 0.24 8.51 -1.22
CA MET A 215 0.23 9.90 -1.68
C MET A 215 -0.99 10.21 -2.56
N LEU A 216 -1.44 9.26 -3.39
CA LEU A 216 -2.67 9.43 -4.17
C LEU A 216 -3.88 9.66 -3.25
N ASN A 217 -4.03 8.81 -2.23
CA ASN A 217 -5.11 8.92 -1.25
C ASN A 217 -5.08 10.28 -0.53
N ALA A 218 -3.88 10.74 -0.13
CA ALA A 218 -3.73 12.03 0.53
C ALA A 218 -4.10 13.21 -0.42
N LEU A 219 -3.73 13.12 -1.69
CA LEU A 219 -4.07 14.13 -2.70
C LEU A 219 -5.57 14.20 -2.98
N GLU A 220 -6.28 13.06 -3.00
CA GLU A 220 -7.74 13.03 -3.16
C GLU A 220 -8.47 13.76 -2.02
N ILE A 221 -7.90 13.76 -0.82
CA ILE A 221 -8.41 14.51 0.34
C ILE A 221 -8.04 16.00 0.25
N LEU A 222 -6.78 16.30 -0.07
CA LEU A 222 -6.27 17.68 -0.15
C LEU A 222 -6.94 18.47 -1.28
N LEU A 223 -7.04 17.90 -2.48
CA LEU A 223 -7.50 18.62 -3.67
C LEU A 223 -8.98 19.01 -3.63
N LYS A 224 -9.78 18.42 -2.73
CA LYS A 224 -11.18 18.81 -2.49
C LYS A 224 -11.33 20.15 -1.78
N GLN A 225 -10.26 20.64 -1.14
CA GLN A 225 -10.28 21.81 -0.27
C GLN A 225 -9.14 22.81 -0.54
N CYS A 226 -8.13 22.45 -1.32
CA CYS A 226 -6.99 23.30 -1.64
C CYS A 226 -7.22 24.13 -2.92
N HIS A 227 -7.10 25.46 -2.80
CA HIS A 227 -7.14 26.42 -3.92
C HIS A 227 -5.77 26.85 -4.43
N TYR A 228 -4.68 26.45 -3.78
CA TYR A 228 -3.32 26.69 -4.26
C TYR A 228 -2.93 25.66 -5.34
N PRO A 229 -2.02 26.00 -6.26
CA PRO A 229 -1.35 24.99 -7.06
C PRO A 229 -0.73 23.91 -6.19
N VAL A 230 -0.94 22.64 -6.53
CA VAL A 230 -0.45 21.51 -5.72
C VAL A 230 0.79 20.88 -6.36
N ILE A 231 1.80 20.59 -5.54
CA ILE A 231 3.02 19.86 -5.90
C ILE A 231 3.08 18.54 -5.13
N ALA A 232 3.38 17.42 -5.78
CA ALA A 232 3.49 16.10 -5.15
C ALA A 232 4.87 15.45 -5.40
N ARG A 233 5.56 15.09 -4.32
CA ARG A 233 6.90 14.45 -4.37
C ARG A 233 7.00 13.28 -3.37
N PRO A 234 6.38 12.12 -3.64
CA PRO A 234 6.41 10.99 -2.72
C PRO A 234 7.77 10.30 -2.67
N ASN A 235 7.95 9.43 -1.67
CA ASN A 235 9.09 8.51 -1.62
C ASN A 235 8.94 7.39 -2.67
N ALA A 236 10.04 6.74 -3.05
CA ALA A 236 10.03 5.55 -3.90
C ALA A 236 9.59 4.30 -3.10
N GLY A 237 8.40 4.36 -2.51
CA GLY A 237 7.87 3.39 -1.56
C GLY A 237 8.44 3.57 -0.16
N MET A 238 8.08 2.65 0.75
CA MET A 238 8.66 2.64 2.09
C MET A 238 10.05 1.97 2.07
N PRO A 239 11.03 2.49 2.84
CA PRO A 239 12.34 1.87 2.93
C PRO A 239 12.22 0.48 3.55
N LYS A 240 12.88 -0.51 2.96
CA LYS A 240 13.05 -1.86 3.52
C LYS A 240 14.45 -2.00 4.07
N SER A 241 14.59 -2.58 5.26
CA SER A 241 15.90 -2.92 5.82
C SER A 241 16.37 -4.27 5.24
N VAL A 242 17.57 -4.29 4.66
CA VAL A 242 18.28 -5.50 4.22
C VAL A 242 19.72 -5.35 4.70
N ASP A 243 20.20 -6.26 5.54
CA ASP A 243 21.57 -6.24 6.11
C ASP A 243 21.97 -4.90 6.75
N ASN A 244 21.10 -4.32 7.59
CA ASN A 244 21.26 -3.00 8.22
C ASN A 244 21.40 -1.82 7.22
N ARG A 245 20.99 -2.01 5.97
CA ARG A 245 20.91 -0.96 4.94
C ARG A 245 19.47 -0.76 4.52
N SER A 246 19.06 0.50 4.38
CA SER A 246 17.71 0.85 3.91
C SER A 246 17.67 0.96 2.38
N PHE A 247 16.80 0.20 1.74
CA PHE A 247 16.58 0.22 0.29
C PHE A 247 15.15 0.65 -0.06
N TYR A 248 15.04 1.43 -1.13
CA TYR A 248 13.76 1.77 -1.76
C TYR A 248 13.58 0.87 -2.98
N MET A 249 12.47 0.13 -3.02
CA MET A 249 12.24 -0.93 -4.01
C MET A 249 11.19 -0.57 -5.06
N CYS A 250 10.67 0.66 -5.05
CA CYS A 250 9.71 1.12 -6.05
C CYS A 250 10.41 1.33 -7.40
N SER A 251 9.92 0.65 -8.45
CA SER A 251 10.46 0.83 -9.80
C SER A 251 10.05 2.20 -10.38
N PRO A 252 10.81 2.72 -11.37
CA PRO A 252 10.43 3.90 -12.14
C PRO A 252 9.02 3.82 -12.73
N GLU A 253 8.64 2.69 -13.32
CA GLU A 253 7.37 2.51 -14.03
C GLU A 253 6.17 2.59 -13.08
N TYR A 254 6.28 1.93 -11.92
CA TYR A 254 5.26 2.03 -10.87
C TYR A 254 5.15 3.48 -10.37
N PHE A 255 6.28 4.13 -10.10
CA PHE A 255 6.30 5.51 -9.62
C PHE A 255 5.63 6.48 -10.62
N THR A 256 5.97 6.36 -11.90
CA THR A 256 5.41 7.15 -13.00
C THR A 256 3.92 6.91 -13.17
N THR A 257 3.44 5.67 -13.00
CA THR A 257 2.00 5.35 -13.07
C THR A 257 1.20 6.18 -12.08
N TYR A 258 1.69 6.32 -10.84
CA TYR A 258 1.05 7.17 -9.83
C TYR A 258 1.24 8.67 -10.10
N ALA A 259 2.42 9.09 -10.58
CA ALA A 259 2.65 10.48 -10.98
C ALA A 259 1.64 10.95 -12.05
N MET A 260 1.33 10.10 -13.04
CA MET A 260 0.28 10.36 -14.02
C MET A 260 -1.10 10.47 -13.38
N ARG A 261 -1.42 9.64 -12.38
CA ARG A 261 -2.67 9.74 -11.60
C ARG A 261 -2.75 11.06 -10.82
N PHE A 262 -1.65 11.52 -10.21
CA PHE A 262 -1.60 12.83 -9.55
C PHE A 262 -1.93 13.96 -10.53
N VAL A 263 -1.31 13.93 -11.70
CA VAL A 263 -1.58 14.91 -12.77
C VAL A 263 -3.03 14.84 -13.22
N ALA A 264 -3.60 13.63 -13.36
CA ALA A 264 -5.00 13.44 -13.72
C ALA A 264 -5.94 14.08 -12.68
N LEU A 265 -5.64 13.95 -11.38
CA LEU A 265 -6.37 14.62 -10.28
C LEU A 265 -6.23 16.16 -10.27
N GLY A 266 -5.27 16.70 -11.03
CA GLY A 266 -5.06 18.14 -11.16
C GLY A 266 -3.91 18.70 -10.31
N VAL A 267 -2.93 17.85 -9.96
CA VAL A 267 -1.62 18.28 -9.45
C VAL A 267 -0.83 18.97 -10.57
N GLN A 268 -0.19 20.10 -10.23
CA GLN A 268 0.50 20.98 -11.17
C GLN A 268 2.03 20.86 -11.11
N GLY A 269 2.59 20.25 -10.06
CA GLY A 269 3.99 19.87 -10.02
C GLY A 269 4.19 18.45 -9.52
N VAL A 270 5.07 17.69 -10.16
CA VAL A 270 5.39 16.31 -9.77
C VAL A 270 6.89 16.12 -9.72
N GLY A 271 7.37 15.29 -8.81
CA GLY A 271 8.77 14.90 -8.70
C GLY A 271 8.94 13.77 -7.72
N GLY A 272 10.12 13.66 -7.11
CA GLY A 272 10.40 12.60 -6.16
C GLY A 272 11.06 13.10 -4.87
N CYS A 273 10.94 12.29 -3.81
CA CYS A 273 11.68 12.47 -2.55
C CYS A 273 12.55 11.23 -2.28
N CYS A 274 12.70 10.78 -1.03
CA CYS A 274 13.64 9.70 -0.68
C CYS A 274 13.45 8.43 -1.53
N GLY A 275 14.57 7.88 -2.01
CA GLY A 275 14.58 6.69 -2.86
C GLY A 275 14.38 6.94 -4.36
N THR A 276 13.93 8.12 -4.76
CA THR A 276 13.77 8.47 -6.18
C THR A 276 15.09 8.94 -6.76
N GLY A 277 15.50 8.36 -7.89
CA GLY A 277 16.73 8.70 -8.60
C GLY A 277 16.45 9.21 -10.03
N PRO A 278 17.51 9.45 -10.83
CA PRO A 278 17.39 9.94 -12.19
C PRO A 278 16.53 9.06 -13.12
N ASP A 279 16.52 7.74 -12.90
CA ASP A 279 15.69 6.82 -13.70
C ASP A 279 14.19 7.03 -13.47
N HIS A 280 13.78 7.29 -12.22
CA HIS A 280 12.39 7.65 -11.89
C HIS A 280 11.98 8.95 -12.56
N ILE A 281 12.83 9.99 -12.50
CA ILE A 281 12.54 11.28 -13.12
C ILE A 281 12.51 11.17 -14.64
N ARG A 282 13.38 10.37 -15.24
CA ARG A 282 13.42 10.15 -16.69
C ARG A 282 12.17 9.48 -17.21
N ASP A 283 11.72 8.42 -16.55
CA ASP A 283 10.49 7.72 -16.92
C ASP A 283 9.25 8.62 -16.75
N MET A 284 9.21 9.38 -15.64
CA MET A 284 8.16 10.36 -15.39
C MET A 284 8.13 11.45 -16.46
N ALA A 285 9.27 12.04 -16.78
CA ALA A 285 9.35 13.14 -17.74
C ALA A 285 8.98 12.72 -19.15
N ARG A 286 9.37 11.51 -19.57
CA ARG A 286 8.95 10.93 -20.85
C ARG A 286 7.43 10.75 -20.94
N SER A 287 6.79 10.38 -19.84
CA SER A 287 5.36 10.09 -19.80
C SER A 287 4.50 11.36 -19.66
N ILE A 288 4.94 12.33 -18.85
CA ILE A 288 4.13 13.50 -18.47
C ILE A 288 4.34 14.71 -19.39
N SER A 289 5.57 14.96 -19.86
CA SER A 289 5.87 16.15 -20.68
C SER A 289 5.04 16.25 -21.97
N PRO A 290 4.74 15.15 -22.69
CA PRO A 290 3.85 15.21 -23.87
C PRO A 290 2.40 15.56 -23.50
N LEU A 291 1.93 15.07 -22.35
CA LEU A 291 0.56 15.29 -21.85
C LEU A 291 0.36 16.71 -21.30
N SER A 292 1.40 17.31 -20.74
CA SER A 292 1.32 18.63 -20.11
C SER A 292 1.21 19.77 -21.13
N ARG A 293 1.72 19.59 -22.36
CA ARG A 293 1.66 20.59 -23.44
C ARG A 293 0.27 20.77 -24.07
N SER A 294 -0.64 19.82 -23.89
CA SER A 294 -2.00 19.87 -24.44
C SER A 294 -3.05 20.43 -23.46
N ARG A 295 -2.72 20.55 -22.17
CA ARG A 295 -3.58 21.16 -21.17
C ARG A 295 -3.38 22.69 -21.16
N LYS A 296 -4.21 23.43 -21.91
CA LYS A 296 -4.59 24.77 -21.44
C LYS A 296 -5.32 24.56 -20.11
N ALA A 297 -5.00 25.35 -19.09
CA ALA A 297 -5.65 25.31 -17.79
C ALA A 297 -7.17 25.27 -17.98
N ALA A 298 -7.76 24.09 -17.90
CA ALA A 298 -9.20 23.96 -17.81
C ALA A 298 -9.57 24.65 -16.50
N GLU A 299 -10.38 25.69 -16.56
CA GLU A 299 -11.00 26.25 -15.36
C GLU A 299 -11.58 25.07 -14.58
N LYS A 300 -11.07 24.85 -13.36
CA LYS A 300 -11.67 23.89 -12.45
C LYS A 300 -13.04 24.46 -12.09
N ILE A 301 -14.05 24.12 -12.89
CA ILE A 301 -15.43 24.18 -12.45
C ILE A 301 -15.50 23.12 -11.36
N PHE A 302 -15.34 23.56 -10.11
CA PHE A 302 -15.68 22.75 -8.95
C PHE A 302 -17.20 22.58 -8.96
N VAL A 303 -17.69 21.65 -9.78
CA VAL A 303 -18.94 21.00 -9.45
C VAL A 303 -18.61 20.22 -8.20
N LYS A 304 -19.07 20.71 -7.05
CA LYS A 304 -19.07 19.96 -5.81
C LYS A 304 -19.91 18.72 -6.12
N GLU A 305 -19.25 17.63 -6.52
CA GLU A 305 -19.93 16.38 -6.83
C GLU A 305 -20.68 16.03 -5.55
N GLU A 306 -22.02 16.09 -5.61
CA GLU A 306 -22.84 15.71 -4.47
C GLU A 306 -22.46 14.28 -4.13
N ALA A 307 -21.87 14.11 -2.94
CA ALA A 307 -21.45 12.81 -2.48
C ALA A 307 -22.66 11.88 -2.54
N VAL A 308 -22.55 10.80 -3.32
CA VAL A 308 -23.59 9.79 -3.38
C VAL A 308 -23.77 9.26 -1.95
N PRO A 309 -24.96 9.38 -1.35
CA PRO A 309 -25.17 8.93 0.01
C PRO A 309 -24.95 7.42 0.08
N GLU A 310 -24.09 6.99 1.02
CA GLU A 310 -23.87 5.58 1.29
C GLU A 310 -25.17 4.93 1.77
N GLN A 311 -25.49 3.76 1.20
CA GLN A 311 -26.64 2.97 1.61
C GLN A 311 -26.26 2.06 2.77
N GLN A 312 -27.23 1.68 3.60
CA GLN A 312 -26.99 0.70 4.66
C GLN A 312 -26.70 -0.68 4.04
N PRO A 313 -25.63 -1.36 4.48
CA PRO A 313 -25.38 -2.74 4.07
C PRO A 313 -26.51 -3.67 4.48
N VAL A 314 -26.77 -4.68 3.65
CA VAL A 314 -27.61 -5.83 4.03
C VAL A 314 -27.01 -6.46 5.30
N PRO A 315 -27.79 -6.81 6.34
CA PRO A 315 -27.26 -7.48 7.53
C PRO A 315 -26.56 -8.80 7.19
N LEU A 316 -25.45 -9.12 7.86
CA LEU A 316 -24.65 -10.34 7.58
C LEU A 316 -25.51 -11.61 7.49
N ALA A 317 -26.49 -11.75 8.38
CA ALA A 317 -27.38 -12.90 8.43
C ALA A 317 -28.31 -13.07 7.22
N GLU A 318 -28.49 -12.01 6.43
CA GLU A 318 -29.39 -11.98 5.26
C GLU A 318 -28.63 -12.07 3.93
N ARG A 319 -27.29 -12.08 3.96
CA ARG A 319 -26.44 -12.07 2.76
C ARG A 319 -26.30 -13.44 2.08
N SER A 320 -26.22 -14.50 2.88
CA SER A 320 -26.06 -15.89 2.41
C SER A 320 -26.37 -16.88 3.54
N ALA A 321 -26.49 -18.17 3.22
CA ALA A 321 -26.64 -19.22 4.22
C ALA A 321 -25.39 -19.33 5.11
N LEU A 322 -24.20 -19.15 4.54
CA LEU A 322 -22.96 -19.06 5.32
C LEU A 322 -22.95 -17.83 6.24
N GLY A 323 -23.36 -16.66 5.75
CA GLY A 323 -23.50 -15.42 6.52
C GLY A 323 -24.45 -15.58 7.71
N ALA A 324 -25.59 -16.24 7.50
CA ALA A 324 -26.54 -16.60 8.56
C ALA A 324 -25.90 -17.50 9.64
N LYS A 325 -25.09 -18.48 9.25
CA LYS A 325 -24.38 -19.36 10.19
C LYS A 325 -23.30 -18.62 10.98
N LEU A 326 -22.51 -17.77 10.30
CA LEU A 326 -21.49 -16.91 10.93
C LEU A 326 -22.13 -15.99 11.96
N ALA A 327 -23.20 -15.29 11.59
CA ALA A 327 -23.92 -14.38 12.49
C ALA A 327 -24.55 -15.11 13.70
N ALA A 328 -24.99 -16.35 13.51
CA ALA A 328 -25.57 -17.17 14.57
C ALA A 328 -24.53 -17.93 15.42
N GLY A 329 -23.23 -17.81 15.13
CA GLY A 329 -22.17 -18.56 15.82
C GLY A 329 -22.30 -20.08 15.66
N LYS A 330 -22.89 -20.55 14.55
CA LYS A 330 -23.04 -21.98 14.27
C LYS A 330 -21.73 -22.53 13.70
N TRP A 331 -21.42 -23.79 14.05
CA TRP A 331 -20.27 -24.49 13.50
C TRP A 331 -20.34 -24.55 11.97
N ILE A 332 -19.24 -24.22 11.31
CA ILE A 332 -19.10 -24.23 9.86
C ILE A 332 -18.14 -25.34 9.44
N GLN A 333 -18.53 -26.08 8.41
CA GLN A 333 -17.63 -27.00 7.73
C GLN A 333 -17.71 -26.78 6.23
N SER A 334 -16.58 -26.46 5.60
CA SER A 334 -16.50 -26.30 4.15
C SER A 334 -15.44 -27.24 3.55
N ILE A 335 -15.59 -27.52 2.26
CA ILE A 335 -14.65 -28.37 1.51
C ILE A 335 -13.92 -27.53 0.47
N GLU A 336 -12.59 -27.65 0.39
CA GLU A 336 -11.81 -27.00 -0.68
C GLU A 336 -11.77 -27.88 -1.92
N ILE A 337 -12.22 -27.33 -3.05
CA ILE A 337 -12.15 -27.95 -4.37
C ILE A 337 -11.39 -26.99 -5.29
N VAL A 338 -10.23 -27.41 -5.77
CA VAL A 338 -9.42 -26.58 -6.67
C VAL A 338 -10.00 -26.63 -8.09
N PRO A 339 -10.22 -25.47 -8.75
CA PRO A 339 -10.64 -25.43 -10.14
C PRO A 339 -9.71 -26.25 -11.07
N PRO A 340 -10.23 -26.86 -12.13
CA PRO A 340 -9.41 -27.64 -13.06
C PRO A 340 -8.46 -26.74 -13.87
N GLN A 341 -7.39 -27.34 -14.41
CA GLN A 341 -6.50 -26.64 -15.35
C GLN A 341 -7.20 -26.39 -16.69
N GLY A 342 -8.01 -27.34 -17.15
CA GLY A 342 -8.88 -27.22 -18.32
C GLY A 342 -10.22 -26.55 -18.01
N TYR A 343 -11.06 -26.40 -19.03
CA TYR A 343 -12.36 -25.71 -18.93
C TYR A 343 -13.55 -26.63 -18.57
N GLU A 344 -13.36 -27.95 -18.57
CA GLU A 344 -14.39 -28.94 -18.22
C GLU A 344 -14.68 -28.93 -16.71
N LEU A 345 -15.94 -28.79 -16.33
CA LEU A 345 -16.37 -28.56 -14.93
C LEU A 345 -17.18 -29.71 -14.34
N GLU A 346 -17.58 -30.70 -15.13
CA GLU A 346 -18.49 -31.79 -14.75
C GLU A 346 -17.98 -32.54 -13.51
N SER A 347 -16.70 -32.92 -13.50
CA SER A 347 -16.09 -33.58 -12.34
C SER A 347 -16.05 -32.70 -11.09
N THR A 348 -15.83 -31.40 -11.27
CA THR A 348 -15.75 -30.41 -10.18
C THR A 348 -17.13 -30.18 -9.56
N ILE A 349 -18.17 -30.10 -10.39
CA ILE A 349 -19.56 -29.96 -9.97
C ILE A 349 -20.01 -31.23 -9.22
N GLU A 350 -19.69 -32.41 -9.72
CA GLU A 350 -20.04 -33.67 -9.05
C GLU A 350 -19.35 -33.81 -7.68
N LYS A 351 -18.09 -33.39 -7.58
CA LYS A 351 -17.35 -33.31 -6.31
C LYS A 351 -18.03 -32.37 -5.32
N ALA A 352 -18.53 -31.22 -5.78
CA ALA A 352 -19.27 -30.28 -4.95
C ALA A 352 -20.61 -30.87 -4.47
N ARG A 353 -21.32 -31.61 -5.33
CA ARG A 353 -22.55 -32.32 -4.99
C ARG A 353 -22.32 -33.37 -3.90
N LEU A 354 -21.29 -34.19 -4.05
CA LEU A 354 -20.89 -35.16 -3.02
C LEU A 354 -20.54 -34.48 -1.69
N GLY A 355 -19.86 -33.33 -1.73
CA GLY A 355 -19.58 -32.54 -0.53
C GLY A 355 -20.87 -32.07 0.17
N LYS A 356 -21.83 -31.56 -0.60
CA LYS A 356 -23.14 -31.14 -0.09
C LYS A 356 -23.89 -32.29 0.57
N GLU A 357 -23.96 -33.44 -0.10
CA GLU A 357 -24.63 -34.65 0.41
C GLU A 357 -23.99 -35.17 1.70
N ALA A 358 -22.67 -35.01 1.84
CA ALA A 358 -21.93 -35.34 3.05
C ALA A 358 -22.12 -34.33 4.21
N GLY A 359 -22.81 -33.22 3.97
CA GLY A 359 -23.14 -32.22 4.98
C GLY A 359 -22.17 -31.03 5.06
N PHE A 360 -21.32 -30.80 4.06
CA PHE A 360 -20.56 -29.54 3.98
C PHE A 360 -21.50 -28.35 3.72
N ASP A 361 -21.21 -27.23 4.36
CA ASP A 361 -22.01 -26.01 4.31
C ASP A 361 -21.70 -25.16 3.07
N ALA A 362 -20.45 -25.21 2.63
CA ALA A 362 -19.94 -24.42 1.51
C ALA A 362 -18.76 -25.12 0.82
N VAL A 363 -18.44 -24.66 -0.40
CA VAL A 363 -17.28 -25.11 -1.18
C VAL A 363 -16.28 -23.96 -1.33
N ASN A 364 -15.08 -24.11 -0.77
CA ASN A 364 -13.99 -23.17 -0.95
C ASN A 364 -13.33 -23.39 -2.32
N LEU A 365 -13.20 -22.30 -3.08
CA LEU A 365 -12.64 -22.30 -4.44
C LEU A 365 -11.41 -21.41 -4.51
N PRO A 366 -10.20 -21.97 -4.36
CA PRO A 366 -8.95 -21.24 -4.49
C PRO A 366 -8.75 -20.66 -5.90
N ASP A 367 -8.36 -19.39 -5.96
CA ASP A 367 -8.13 -18.67 -7.23
C ASP A 367 -6.67 -18.65 -7.64
N GLY A 368 -6.33 -19.52 -8.59
CA GLY A 368 -4.97 -19.72 -9.08
C GLY A 368 -3.96 -19.99 -7.94
N PRO A 369 -4.17 -21.04 -7.10
CA PRO A 369 -3.26 -21.36 -6.00
C PRO A 369 -1.85 -21.61 -6.52
N ARG A 370 -0.83 -21.15 -5.76
CA ARG A 370 0.60 -21.22 -6.12
C ARG A 370 0.93 -20.55 -7.47
N ALA A 371 0.19 -19.50 -7.81
CA ALA A 371 0.33 -18.78 -9.08
C ALA A 371 0.23 -19.68 -10.33
N SER A 372 -0.65 -20.69 -10.29
CA SER A 372 -0.94 -21.57 -11.43
C SER A 372 -2.15 -21.09 -12.24
N SER A 373 -2.13 -21.31 -13.56
CA SER A 373 -3.24 -20.98 -14.46
C SER A 373 -4.29 -22.10 -14.45
N ARG A 374 -5.56 -21.71 -14.31
CA ARG A 374 -6.74 -22.58 -14.20
C ARG A 374 -7.96 -21.87 -14.80
N VAL A 375 -9.04 -22.62 -15.05
CA VAL A 375 -10.32 -21.99 -15.41
C VAL A 375 -10.76 -21.01 -14.33
N SER A 376 -11.43 -19.93 -14.74
CA SER A 376 -11.89 -18.88 -13.85
C SER A 376 -12.66 -19.44 -12.64
N SER A 377 -12.18 -19.08 -11.45
CA SER A 377 -12.78 -19.47 -10.18
C SER A 377 -14.19 -18.87 -10.03
N LEU A 378 -14.42 -17.67 -10.58
CA LEU A 378 -15.74 -17.04 -10.62
C LEU A 378 -16.73 -17.83 -11.49
N VAL A 379 -16.30 -18.28 -12.67
CA VAL A 379 -17.14 -19.11 -13.55
C VAL A 379 -17.44 -20.45 -12.88
N THR A 380 -16.43 -21.07 -12.27
CA THR A 380 -16.57 -22.33 -11.54
C THR A 380 -17.55 -22.19 -10.37
N ALA A 381 -17.45 -21.09 -9.61
CA ALA A 381 -18.35 -20.77 -8.51
C ALA A 381 -19.81 -20.66 -8.95
N GLY A 382 -20.06 -19.95 -10.06
CA GLY A 382 -21.41 -19.82 -10.64
C GLY A 382 -22.01 -21.16 -11.06
N GLN A 383 -21.21 -22.03 -11.67
CA GLN A 383 -21.67 -23.36 -12.09
C GLN A 383 -21.94 -24.28 -10.90
N ILE A 384 -21.08 -24.27 -9.87
CA ILE A 384 -21.33 -25.03 -8.63
C ILE A 384 -22.60 -24.56 -7.95
N LEU A 385 -22.80 -23.24 -7.84
CA LEU A 385 -24.00 -22.68 -7.23
C LEU A 385 -25.26 -23.08 -8.01
N SER A 386 -25.22 -23.02 -9.34
CA SER A 386 -26.36 -23.35 -10.21
C SER A 386 -26.67 -24.84 -10.26
N GLU A 387 -25.67 -25.72 -10.36
CA GLU A 387 -25.87 -27.15 -10.65
C GLU A 387 -25.73 -28.07 -9.42
N ALA A 388 -24.82 -27.78 -8.50
CA ALA A 388 -24.66 -28.54 -7.26
C ALA A 388 -25.51 -27.95 -6.11
N GLY A 389 -25.85 -26.66 -6.20
CA GLY A 389 -26.71 -25.98 -5.22
C GLY A 389 -26.08 -25.88 -3.83
N ILE A 390 -24.75 -25.79 -3.75
CA ILE A 390 -23.98 -25.52 -2.53
C ILE A 390 -23.28 -24.17 -2.70
N GLU A 391 -23.26 -23.36 -1.65
CA GLU A 391 -22.68 -22.01 -1.73
C GLU A 391 -21.16 -22.09 -1.93
N PRO A 392 -20.60 -21.39 -2.93
CA PRO A 392 -19.16 -21.25 -3.05
C PRO A 392 -18.65 -20.16 -2.09
N VAL A 393 -17.50 -20.41 -1.47
CA VAL A 393 -16.60 -19.39 -0.91
C VAL A 393 -15.51 -19.13 -1.94
N LEU A 394 -15.72 -18.11 -2.76
CA LEU A 394 -14.80 -17.76 -3.83
C LEU A 394 -13.57 -17.08 -3.23
N HIS A 395 -12.39 -17.68 -3.37
CA HIS A 395 -11.16 -16.98 -3.08
C HIS A 395 -10.94 -15.95 -4.17
N PHE A 396 -10.61 -14.72 -3.80
CA PHE A 396 -10.40 -13.63 -4.73
C PHE A 396 -8.95 -13.18 -4.65
N CYS A 397 -8.17 -13.55 -5.66
CA CYS A 397 -6.73 -13.29 -5.70
C CYS A 397 -6.43 -11.91 -6.33
N CYS A 398 -5.65 -11.09 -5.62
CA CYS A 398 -5.38 -9.72 -6.08
C CYS A 398 -4.19 -9.60 -7.05
N ARG A 399 -3.37 -10.64 -7.13
CA ARG A 399 -2.08 -10.66 -7.85
C ARG A 399 -2.13 -10.23 -9.31
N ASP A 400 -3.12 -10.72 -10.04
CA ASP A 400 -3.17 -10.72 -11.51
C ASP A 400 -4.21 -9.74 -12.07
N ARG A 401 -4.85 -8.94 -11.20
CA ARG A 401 -5.91 -8.01 -11.59
C ARG A 401 -5.52 -6.56 -11.33
N ASN A 402 -5.92 -5.68 -12.25
CA ASN A 402 -5.89 -4.23 -12.00
C ASN A 402 -7.18 -3.80 -11.28
N LEU A 403 -7.22 -2.58 -10.77
CA LEU A 403 -8.36 -2.08 -10.01
C LEU A 403 -9.70 -2.16 -10.78
N ILE A 404 -9.67 -1.90 -12.09
CA ILE A 404 -10.86 -1.92 -12.94
C ILE A 404 -11.41 -3.34 -13.06
N GLY A 405 -10.52 -4.30 -13.35
CA GLY A 405 -10.86 -5.72 -13.45
C GLY A 405 -11.36 -6.28 -12.12
N MET A 406 -10.73 -5.90 -11.00
CA MET A 406 -11.20 -6.30 -9.67
C MET A 406 -12.64 -5.87 -9.41
N GLN A 407 -12.95 -4.59 -9.64
CA GLN A 407 -14.30 -4.07 -9.42
C GLN A 407 -15.34 -4.71 -10.36
N ALA A 408 -14.96 -4.95 -11.63
CA ALA A 408 -15.82 -5.66 -12.58
C ALA A 408 -16.13 -7.09 -12.11
N ASP A 409 -15.12 -7.85 -11.65
CA ASP A 409 -15.30 -9.21 -11.16
C ASP A 409 -16.16 -9.26 -9.88
N LEU A 410 -16.00 -8.31 -8.96
CA LEU A 410 -16.81 -8.23 -7.73
C LEU A 410 -18.28 -7.91 -8.02
N LEU A 411 -18.54 -7.02 -8.97
CA LEU A 411 -19.90 -6.78 -9.48
C LEU A 411 -20.45 -8.02 -10.21
N GLY A 412 -19.60 -8.74 -10.93
CA GLY A 412 -19.92 -10.04 -11.53
C GLY A 412 -20.32 -11.09 -10.49
N CYS A 413 -19.61 -11.16 -9.37
CA CYS A 413 -19.97 -12.03 -8.25
C CYS A 413 -21.38 -11.71 -7.73
N ALA A 414 -21.68 -10.42 -7.51
CA ALA A 414 -22.99 -9.98 -7.06
C ALA A 414 -24.09 -10.31 -8.08
N ALA A 415 -23.83 -10.13 -9.39
CA ALA A 415 -24.78 -10.46 -10.45
C ALA A 415 -25.07 -11.97 -10.55
N MET A 416 -24.09 -12.81 -10.20
CA MET A 416 -24.21 -14.27 -10.21
C MET A 416 -24.73 -14.87 -8.89
N GLY A 417 -25.00 -14.04 -7.88
CA GLY A 417 -25.42 -14.52 -6.55
C GLY A 417 -24.28 -15.18 -5.74
N ILE A 418 -23.03 -14.89 -6.09
CA ILE A 418 -21.85 -15.36 -5.34
C ILE A 418 -21.59 -14.36 -4.22
N HIS A 419 -22.08 -14.70 -3.03
CA HIS A 419 -22.05 -13.81 -1.88
C HIS A 419 -20.85 -14.03 -0.96
N ASN A 420 -20.28 -15.25 -0.89
CA ASN A 420 -19.20 -15.53 0.04
C ASN A 420 -17.83 -15.35 -0.64
N LEU A 421 -17.07 -14.33 -0.22
CA LEU A 421 -15.78 -13.97 -0.82
C LEU A 421 -14.66 -14.10 0.21
N LEU A 422 -13.51 -14.63 -0.20
CA LEU A 422 -12.29 -14.70 0.61
C LEU A 422 -11.17 -13.93 -0.07
N PHE A 423 -10.84 -12.75 0.43
CA PHE A 423 -9.81 -11.90 -0.16
C PHE A 423 -8.40 -12.34 0.23
N ILE A 424 -7.56 -12.57 -0.79
CA ILE A 424 -6.15 -12.95 -0.64
C ILE A 424 -5.27 -12.11 -1.57
N THR A 425 -4.09 -11.70 -1.10
CA THR A 425 -3.15 -10.94 -1.95
C THR A 425 -2.58 -11.82 -3.08
N GLY A 426 -2.35 -13.11 -2.80
CA GLY A 426 -1.84 -14.08 -3.75
C GLY A 426 -0.31 -14.20 -3.79
N ASP A 427 0.16 -15.38 -4.17
CA ASP A 427 1.60 -15.68 -4.31
C ASP A 427 2.20 -14.98 -5.52
N PRO A 428 3.39 -14.35 -5.45
CA PRO A 428 4.03 -13.73 -6.61
C PRO A 428 4.09 -14.66 -7.83
N PRO A 429 3.84 -14.17 -9.06
CA PRO A 429 3.83 -15.01 -10.27
C PRO A 429 5.10 -15.83 -10.48
N LYS A 430 6.24 -15.30 -10.02
CA LYS A 430 7.55 -15.97 -10.07
C LYS A 430 7.62 -17.29 -9.30
N LEU A 431 6.69 -17.55 -8.39
CA LEU A 431 6.59 -18.81 -7.65
C LEU A 431 5.76 -19.86 -8.40
N GLY A 432 5.08 -19.50 -9.49
CA GLY A 432 4.27 -20.39 -10.30
C GLY A 432 4.98 -20.88 -11.57
N ASP A 433 4.20 -21.53 -12.44
CA ASP A 433 4.69 -22.18 -13.66
C ASP A 433 5.06 -21.19 -14.80
N TYR A 434 4.84 -19.89 -14.58
CA TYR A 434 4.99 -18.84 -15.59
C TYR A 434 6.06 -17.81 -15.15
N PRO A 435 7.36 -18.13 -15.27
CA PRO A 435 8.45 -17.32 -14.70
C PRO A 435 8.55 -15.89 -15.28
N PHE A 436 7.97 -15.66 -16.46
CA PHE A 436 7.96 -14.36 -17.14
C PHE A 436 6.65 -13.58 -16.94
N ALA A 437 5.66 -14.14 -16.26
CA ALA A 437 4.42 -13.42 -15.98
C ALA A 437 4.67 -12.27 -14.99
N SER A 438 4.18 -11.08 -15.31
CA SER A 438 4.19 -9.93 -14.41
C SER A 438 3.04 -10.02 -13.41
N GLY A 439 3.27 -9.53 -12.20
CA GLY A 439 2.20 -9.29 -11.23
C GLY A 439 1.62 -7.89 -11.44
N VAL A 440 0.30 -7.76 -11.31
CA VAL A 440 -0.39 -6.47 -11.41
C VAL A 440 -0.43 -5.79 -10.05
N PHE A 441 -0.99 -6.46 -9.03
CA PHE A 441 -1.01 -5.98 -7.63
C PHE A 441 -1.42 -4.50 -7.46
N ASP A 442 -2.39 -4.02 -8.25
CA ASP A 442 -2.91 -2.65 -8.10
C ASP A 442 -3.50 -2.41 -6.70
N MET A 443 -3.95 -3.47 -6.05
CA MET A 443 -4.50 -3.48 -4.71
C MET A 443 -4.15 -4.81 -4.01
N ASP A 444 -4.03 -4.80 -2.69
CA ASP A 444 -3.84 -6.01 -1.88
C ASP A 444 -5.13 -6.44 -1.17
N SER A 445 -5.11 -7.56 -0.46
CA SER A 445 -6.28 -8.06 0.27
C SER A 445 -6.91 -7.06 1.26
N ILE A 446 -6.13 -6.14 1.85
CA ILE A 446 -6.66 -5.12 2.77
C ILE A 446 -7.45 -4.08 1.99
N GLY A 447 -6.88 -3.59 0.88
CA GLY A 447 -7.58 -2.66 -0.01
C GLY A 447 -8.86 -3.28 -0.57
N THR A 448 -8.82 -4.56 -0.97
CA THR A 448 -9.98 -5.23 -1.57
C THR A 448 -11.10 -5.46 -0.56
N VAL A 449 -10.79 -5.75 0.71
CA VAL A 449 -11.78 -5.78 1.81
C VAL A 449 -12.49 -4.42 1.93
N ARG A 450 -11.75 -3.30 1.89
CA ARG A 450 -12.35 -1.96 1.92
C ARG A 450 -13.22 -1.70 0.69
N LEU A 451 -12.74 -2.08 -0.50
CA LEU A 451 -13.47 -1.95 -1.75
C LEU A 451 -14.81 -2.69 -1.68
N GLN A 452 -14.81 -3.97 -1.27
CA GLN A 452 -16.05 -4.73 -1.13
C GLN A 452 -16.98 -4.12 -0.08
N GLY A 453 -16.45 -3.58 1.01
CA GLY A 453 -17.23 -2.84 2.00
C GLY A 453 -17.97 -1.63 1.41
N ARG A 454 -17.36 -0.92 0.45
CA ARG A 454 -17.99 0.19 -0.30
C ARG A 454 -19.08 -0.32 -1.25
N LEU A 455 -18.82 -1.42 -1.97
CA LEU A 455 -19.82 -2.03 -2.85
C LEU A 455 -21.05 -2.51 -2.05
N ASN A 456 -20.83 -3.04 -0.85
CA ASN A 456 -21.90 -3.39 0.11
C ASN A 456 -22.67 -2.16 0.63
N ARG A 457 -22.24 -0.93 0.32
CA ARG A 457 -22.93 0.34 0.59
C ARG A 457 -23.43 1.04 -0.68
N GLY A 458 -23.41 0.33 -1.81
CA GLY A 458 -23.94 0.82 -3.08
C GLY A 458 -23.05 1.84 -3.79
N ILE A 459 -21.77 1.93 -3.43
CA ILE A 459 -20.82 2.85 -4.04
C ILE A 459 -19.53 2.16 -4.49
N ASP A 460 -18.97 2.65 -5.59
CA ASP A 460 -17.72 2.17 -6.18
C ASP A 460 -16.49 2.84 -5.52
N ILE A 461 -15.27 2.48 -5.95
CA ILE A 461 -14.05 3.09 -5.41
C ILE A 461 -13.97 4.61 -5.65
N ALA A 462 -14.53 5.10 -6.75
CA ALA A 462 -14.56 6.51 -7.11
C ALA A 462 -15.72 7.27 -6.41
N GLY A 463 -16.56 6.58 -5.63
CA GLY A 463 -17.71 7.18 -4.96
C GLY A 463 -18.95 7.31 -5.83
N LYS A 464 -18.98 6.65 -7.00
CA LYS A 464 -20.15 6.59 -7.87
C LYS A 464 -21.11 5.52 -7.38
N SER A 465 -22.41 5.77 -7.57
CA SER A 465 -23.44 4.77 -7.29
C SER A 465 -23.28 3.57 -8.22
N ILE A 466 -23.34 2.37 -7.65
CA ILE A 466 -23.51 1.11 -8.42
C ILE A 466 -24.97 0.67 -8.48
N GLY A 467 -25.91 1.51 -8.02
CA GLY A 467 -27.31 1.16 -7.83
C GLY A 467 -27.53 0.45 -6.49
N ARG A 468 -28.04 -0.79 -6.53
CA ARG A 468 -28.31 -1.54 -5.30
C ARG A 468 -26.99 -2.00 -4.66
N PRO A 469 -26.86 -1.98 -3.32
CA PRO A 469 -25.70 -2.51 -2.64
C PRO A 469 -25.50 -3.99 -2.96
N THR A 470 -24.24 -4.40 -3.04
CA THR A 470 -23.92 -5.83 -3.05
C THR A 470 -24.18 -6.44 -1.67
N ALA A 471 -24.36 -7.75 -1.62
CA ALA A 471 -24.63 -8.49 -0.39
C ALA A 471 -23.50 -9.49 -0.10
N ALA A 472 -22.24 -9.06 -0.21
CA ALA A 472 -21.12 -9.97 0.01
C ALA A 472 -20.83 -10.19 1.50
N VAL A 473 -20.52 -11.43 1.87
CA VAL A 473 -19.89 -11.80 3.13
C VAL A 473 -18.37 -11.69 2.94
N ILE A 474 -17.73 -10.83 3.73
CA ILE A 474 -16.35 -10.39 3.49
C ILE A 474 -15.38 -11.22 4.33
N GLY A 475 -14.74 -12.20 3.70
CA GLY A 475 -13.69 -13.02 4.30
C GLY A 475 -12.29 -12.56 3.94
N ALA A 476 -11.32 -12.88 4.80
CA ALA A 476 -9.90 -12.67 4.55
C ALA A 476 -9.05 -13.90 4.88
N GLY A 477 -8.01 -14.14 4.09
CA GLY A 477 -7.01 -15.17 4.41
C GLY A 477 -6.05 -14.73 5.52
N ALA A 478 -5.61 -15.65 6.38
CA ALA A 478 -4.54 -15.43 7.38
C ALA A 478 -3.58 -16.63 7.43
N ASP A 479 -2.32 -16.38 7.79
CA ASP A 479 -1.30 -17.44 7.87
C ASP A 479 -0.70 -17.59 9.28
N PRO A 480 -1.14 -18.57 10.09
CA PRO A 480 -0.60 -18.79 11.43
C PRO A 480 0.83 -19.35 11.43
N ASN A 481 1.39 -19.70 10.27
CA ASN A 481 2.75 -20.22 10.11
C ASN A 481 3.65 -19.24 9.33
N ALA A 482 3.24 -17.98 9.19
CA ALA A 482 3.99 -16.98 8.46
C ALA A 482 5.42 -16.84 9.00
N ILE A 483 6.41 -16.83 8.09
CA ILE A 483 7.83 -16.63 8.41
C ILE A 483 8.03 -15.28 9.13
N ASP A 484 7.33 -14.24 8.66
CA ASP A 484 7.32 -12.91 9.27
C ASP A 484 6.01 -12.71 10.05
N MET A 485 5.99 -13.27 11.27
CA MET A 485 4.81 -13.28 12.13
C MET A 485 4.36 -11.87 12.54
N GLU A 486 5.29 -10.95 12.80
CA GLU A 486 4.97 -9.56 13.15
C GLU A 486 4.21 -8.85 12.02
N ARG A 487 4.67 -9.06 10.77
CA ARG A 487 3.97 -8.54 9.61
C ARG A 487 2.60 -9.18 9.44
N GLU A 488 2.47 -10.48 9.63
CA GLU A 488 1.18 -11.16 9.45
C GLU A 488 0.15 -10.75 10.51
N ILE A 489 0.59 -10.57 11.77
CA ILE A 489 -0.26 -10.01 12.84
C ILE A 489 -0.74 -8.60 12.46
N ARG A 490 0.17 -7.72 12.05
CA ARG A 490 -0.17 -6.35 11.64
C ARG A 490 -1.15 -6.34 10.47
N ARG A 491 -0.88 -7.12 9.42
CA ARG A 491 -1.75 -7.19 8.24
C ARG A 491 -3.11 -7.77 8.54
N THR A 492 -3.19 -8.78 9.40
CA THR A 492 -4.47 -9.35 9.83
C THR A 492 -5.28 -8.32 10.60
N ARG A 493 -4.63 -7.54 11.49
CA ARG A 493 -5.29 -6.40 12.15
C ARG A 493 -5.81 -5.36 11.16
N GLU A 494 -5.01 -5.00 10.14
CA GLU A 494 -5.42 -4.07 9.09
C GLU A 494 -6.63 -4.59 8.28
N LYS A 495 -6.76 -5.91 8.07
CA LYS A 495 -7.93 -6.53 7.44
C LYS A 495 -9.17 -6.45 8.33
N ILE A 496 -9.03 -6.63 9.65
CA ILE A 496 -10.12 -6.42 10.63
C ILE A 496 -10.60 -4.97 10.55
N ASP A 497 -9.67 -4.01 10.61
CA ASP A 497 -10.02 -2.58 10.55
C ASP A 497 -10.60 -2.16 9.19
N ALA A 498 -10.26 -2.88 8.12
CA ALA A 498 -10.87 -2.70 6.80
C ALA A 498 -12.31 -3.20 6.72
N GLY A 499 -12.76 -4.05 7.65
CA GLY A 499 -14.12 -4.59 7.71
C GLY A 499 -14.26 -6.07 7.31
N ALA A 500 -13.21 -6.88 7.46
CA ALA A 500 -13.33 -8.33 7.31
C ALA A 500 -14.25 -8.92 8.40
N GLU A 501 -15.17 -9.79 8.01
CA GLU A 501 -16.22 -10.38 8.85
C GLU A 501 -15.88 -11.80 9.31
N PHE A 502 -14.99 -12.50 8.60
CA PHE A 502 -14.46 -13.80 9.01
C PHE A 502 -13.07 -14.03 8.42
N PHE A 503 -12.34 -15.00 8.97
CA PHE A 503 -11.02 -15.39 8.50
C PHE A 503 -10.95 -16.87 8.17
N ILE A 504 -10.19 -17.22 7.13
CA ILE A 504 -9.78 -18.59 6.85
C ILE A 504 -8.27 -18.68 6.95
N THR A 505 -7.76 -19.65 7.71
CA THR A 505 -6.32 -19.84 7.84
C THR A 505 -5.75 -20.72 6.72
N GLN A 506 -4.46 -20.53 6.40
CA GLN A 506 -3.67 -21.57 5.72
C GLN A 506 -3.74 -22.90 6.52
N PRO A 507 -3.49 -24.06 5.86
CA PRO A 507 -3.53 -25.36 6.51
C PRO A 507 -2.66 -25.44 7.77
N VAL A 508 -3.24 -26.00 8.82
CA VAL A 508 -2.62 -26.12 10.15
C VAL A 508 -2.38 -27.59 10.46
N PHE A 509 -1.11 -28.01 10.51
CA PHE A 509 -0.71 -29.36 10.92
C PHE A 509 -0.32 -29.42 12.41
N ASP A 510 0.08 -28.30 12.98
CA ASP A 510 0.29 -28.11 14.42
C ASP A 510 -0.72 -27.08 14.92
N VAL A 511 -1.56 -27.46 15.89
CA VAL A 511 -2.62 -26.60 16.42
C VAL A 511 -2.06 -25.43 17.23
N GLU A 512 -0.87 -25.55 17.80
CA GLU A 512 -0.31 -24.57 18.72
C GLU A 512 0.03 -23.22 18.03
N PRO A 513 0.68 -23.17 16.84
CA PRO A 513 0.80 -21.95 16.05
C PRO A 513 -0.54 -21.23 15.80
N LEU A 514 -1.61 -21.97 15.47
CA LEU A 514 -2.93 -21.37 15.24
C LEU A 514 -3.48 -20.71 16.50
N LEU A 515 -3.43 -21.41 17.65
CA LEU A 515 -3.95 -20.88 18.91
C LEU A 515 -3.19 -19.62 19.33
N ARG A 516 -1.86 -19.66 19.26
CA ARG A 516 -1.00 -18.49 19.55
C ARG A 516 -1.28 -17.33 18.62
N PHE A 517 -1.51 -17.61 17.33
CA PHE A 517 -1.83 -16.57 16.35
C PHE A 517 -3.16 -15.87 16.66
N ILE A 518 -4.22 -16.65 16.95
CA ILE A 518 -5.53 -16.09 17.31
C ILE A 518 -5.43 -15.19 18.55
N ASP A 519 -4.68 -15.62 19.56
CA ASP A 519 -4.50 -14.86 20.80
C ASP A 519 -3.58 -13.63 20.61
N ALA A 520 -2.63 -13.68 19.67
CA ALA A 520 -1.69 -12.59 19.41
C ALA A 520 -2.25 -11.45 18.54
N VAL A 521 -3.24 -11.70 17.69
CA VAL A 521 -3.85 -10.67 16.82
C VAL A 521 -4.96 -9.93 17.57
N PRO A 522 -4.80 -8.62 17.84
CA PRO A 522 -5.84 -7.87 18.55
C PRO A 522 -7.18 -7.85 17.78
N GLY A 523 -8.25 -8.26 18.45
CA GLY A 523 -9.61 -8.29 17.89
C GLY A 523 -9.96 -9.54 17.08
N LEU A 524 -9.00 -10.40 16.73
CA LEU A 524 -9.28 -11.61 15.94
C LEU A 524 -10.12 -12.63 16.72
N SER A 525 -9.91 -12.76 18.02
CA SER A 525 -10.70 -13.63 18.91
C SER A 525 -12.19 -13.26 18.99
N GLY A 526 -12.56 -12.04 18.59
CA GLY A 526 -13.95 -11.59 18.50
C GLY A 526 -14.62 -11.88 17.15
N LEU A 527 -13.90 -12.46 16.19
CA LEU A 527 -14.40 -12.75 14.84
C LEU A 527 -14.37 -14.26 14.56
N PRO A 528 -15.27 -14.77 13.70
CA PRO A 528 -15.22 -16.15 13.25
C PRO A 528 -13.92 -16.47 12.51
N VAL A 529 -13.15 -17.42 13.05
CA VAL A 529 -11.99 -18.02 12.38
C VAL A 529 -12.37 -19.43 11.92
N ILE A 530 -12.14 -19.75 10.66
CA ILE A 530 -12.30 -21.08 10.08
C ILE A 530 -10.89 -21.63 9.82
N ALA A 531 -10.55 -22.74 10.47
CA ALA A 531 -9.22 -23.31 10.35
C ALA A 531 -9.07 -24.16 9.08
N GLY A 532 -7.98 -23.94 8.33
CA GLY A 532 -7.60 -24.82 7.23
C GLY A 532 -7.10 -26.17 7.73
N ILE A 533 -7.73 -27.27 7.29
CA ILE A 533 -7.39 -28.64 7.65
C ILE A 533 -7.01 -29.41 6.38
N TRP A 534 -5.80 -29.97 6.37
CA TRP A 534 -5.29 -30.76 5.25
C TRP A 534 -5.05 -32.21 5.65
N PRO A 535 -5.93 -33.15 5.26
CA PRO A 535 -5.71 -34.57 5.52
C PRO A 535 -4.56 -35.10 4.66
N LEU A 536 -3.49 -35.61 5.26
CA LEU A 536 -2.33 -36.12 4.53
C LEU A 536 -2.70 -37.39 3.74
N ALA A 537 -2.39 -37.42 2.45
CA ALA A 537 -2.74 -38.55 1.59
C ALA A 537 -1.75 -39.74 1.68
N GLY A 538 -0.58 -39.53 2.31
CA GLY A 538 0.49 -40.51 2.46
C GLY A 538 1.80 -39.86 2.92
N TYR A 539 2.81 -40.67 3.26
CA TYR A 539 4.11 -40.19 3.75
C TYR A 539 4.82 -39.27 2.73
N ARG A 540 4.86 -39.67 1.46
CA ARG A 540 5.42 -38.84 0.37
C ARG A 540 4.69 -37.51 0.21
N ASN A 541 3.38 -37.49 0.43
CA ASN A 541 2.62 -36.25 0.40
C ASN A 541 2.99 -35.36 1.59
N ALA A 542 3.20 -35.94 2.78
CA ALA A 542 3.68 -35.20 3.95
C ALA A 542 5.09 -34.61 3.74
N GLU A 543 6.01 -35.37 3.15
CA GLU A 543 7.34 -34.86 2.77
C GLU A 543 7.27 -33.69 1.80
N PHE A 544 6.43 -33.79 0.77
CA PHE A 544 6.21 -32.71 -0.18
C PHE A 544 5.64 -31.46 0.51
N MET A 545 4.62 -31.62 1.36
CA MET A 545 4.03 -30.51 2.11
C MET A 545 5.07 -29.83 3.03
N ARG A 546 5.96 -30.61 3.65
CA ARG A 546 7.02 -30.09 4.53
C ARG A 546 8.12 -29.33 3.80
N ASN A 547 8.56 -29.85 2.66
CA ASN A 547 9.81 -29.41 2.03
C ASN A 547 9.59 -28.50 0.81
N GLU A 548 8.45 -28.65 0.13
CA GLU A 548 8.20 -28.01 -1.18
C GLU A 548 7.04 -27.01 -1.17
N VAL A 549 6.26 -26.92 -0.08
CA VAL A 549 5.15 -25.97 0.04
C VAL A 549 5.54 -24.82 0.98
N PRO A 550 5.79 -23.61 0.45
CA PRO A 550 6.13 -22.44 1.27
C PRO A 550 5.04 -22.13 2.30
N GLY A 551 5.45 -21.80 3.53
CA GLY A 551 4.54 -21.44 4.63
C GLY A 551 3.85 -22.64 5.30
N VAL A 552 4.08 -23.87 4.83
CA VAL A 552 3.56 -25.08 5.48
C VAL A 552 4.63 -25.68 6.39
N VAL A 553 4.26 -25.93 7.64
CA VAL A 553 5.09 -26.63 8.62
C VAL A 553 4.41 -27.95 8.98
N VAL A 554 5.10 -29.07 8.73
CA VAL A 554 4.67 -30.41 9.16
C VAL A 554 5.62 -30.90 10.28
N PRO A 555 5.14 -31.03 11.53
CA PRO A 555 5.95 -31.49 12.65
C PRO A 555 6.57 -32.89 12.46
N ASP A 556 7.73 -33.12 13.07
CA ASP A 556 8.40 -34.43 13.06
C ASP A 556 7.51 -35.55 13.64
N SER A 557 6.72 -35.23 14.68
CA SER A 557 5.77 -36.19 15.27
C SER A 557 4.71 -36.68 14.27
N ILE A 558 4.28 -35.83 13.34
CA ILE A 558 3.36 -36.20 12.25
C ILE A 558 4.10 -37.04 11.21
N MET A 559 5.33 -36.67 10.85
CA MET A 559 6.15 -37.43 9.90
C MET A 559 6.42 -38.86 10.39
N GLU A 560 6.76 -39.02 11.67
CA GLU A 560 6.98 -40.33 12.29
C GLU A 560 5.71 -41.21 12.28
N ARG A 561 4.54 -40.62 12.58
CA ARG A 561 3.26 -41.33 12.50
C ARG A 561 2.96 -41.81 11.08
N MET A 562 3.14 -40.93 10.10
CA MET A 562 2.93 -41.26 8.69
C MET A 562 3.90 -42.35 8.21
N ALA A 563 5.13 -42.39 8.72
CA ALA A 563 6.12 -43.40 8.36
C ALA A 563 5.82 -44.81 8.90
N ARG A 564 4.98 -44.95 9.95
CA ARG A 564 4.59 -46.26 10.51
C ARG A 564 3.64 -47.04 9.60
N GLY A 565 2.87 -46.36 8.76
CA GLY A 565 2.00 -47.01 7.80
C GLY A 565 2.79 -47.67 6.68
N THR A 566 2.53 -48.95 6.41
CA THR A 566 3.23 -49.74 5.40
C THR A 566 2.53 -49.75 4.04
N THR A 567 1.23 -49.44 4.02
CA THR A 567 0.41 -49.33 2.80
C THR A 567 -0.12 -47.91 2.59
N LYS A 568 -0.57 -47.59 1.35
CA LYS A 568 -1.17 -46.27 1.05
C LYS A 568 -2.49 -46.06 1.80
N GLU A 569 -3.24 -47.13 1.99
CA GLU A 569 -4.51 -47.16 2.70
C GLU A 569 -4.30 -46.86 4.20
N GLU A 570 -3.32 -47.51 4.83
CA GLU A 570 -2.93 -47.25 6.22
C GLU A 570 -2.46 -45.80 6.41
N GLN A 571 -1.58 -45.31 5.55
CA GLN A 571 -1.08 -43.94 5.66
C GLN A 571 -2.19 -42.89 5.43
N ARG A 572 -3.12 -43.15 4.52
CA ARG A 572 -4.29 -42.27 4.30
C ARG A 572 -5.22 -42.29 5.51
N ALA A 573 -5.48 -43.46 6.09
CA ALA A 573 -6.28 -43.57 7.31
C ALA A 573 -5.62 -42.83 8.49
N GLU A 574 -4.29 -42.91 8.61
CA GLU A 574 -3.52 -42.13 9.59
C GLU A 574 -3.64 -40.62 9.35
N GLY A 575 -3.49 -40.17 8.11
CA GLY A 575 -3.65 -38.74 7.76
C GLY A 575 -5.05 -38.19 8.05
N ILE A 576 -6.10 -39.00 7.88
CA ILE A 576 -7.47 -38.66 8.29
C ILE A 576 -7.57 -38.59 9.81
N ARG A 577 -6.95 -39.52 10.54
CA ARG A 577 -6.95 -39.51 12.01
C ARG A 577 -6.27 -38.26 12.57
N ILE A 578 -5.10 -37.91 12.04
CA ILE A 578 -4.37 -36.68 12.39
C ILE A 578 -5.25 -35.45 12.17
N ALA A 579 -5.93 -35.37 11.02
CA ALA A 579 -6.85 -34.28 10.73
C ALA A 579 -8.01 -34.20 11.75
N ARG A 580 -8.63 -35.34 12.10
CA ARG A 580 -9.71 -35.39 13.10
C ARG A 580 -9.24 -34.97 14.49
N GLU A 581 -8.05 -35.41 14.91
CA GLU A 581 -7.44 -35.00 16.18
C GLU A 581 -7.19 -33.48 16.21
N ALA A 582 -6.68 -32.91 15.12
CA ALA A 582 -6.50 -31.46 15.00
C ALA A 582 -7.83 -30.70 15.10
N VAL A 583 -8.88 -31.18 14.40
CA VAL A 583 -10.24 -30.60 14.48
C VAL A 583 -10.77 -30.62 15.91
N ALA A 584 -10.63 -31.75 16.62
CA ALA A 584 -11.07 -31.88 18.00
C ALA A 584 -10.34 -30.90 18.93
N ALA A 585 -9.03 -30.74 18.75
CA ALA A 585 -8.20 -29.85 19.57
C ALA A 585 -8.57 -28.36 19.40
N ILE A 586 -8.87 -27.91 18.17
CA ILE A 586 -9.14 -26.49 17.89
C ILE A 586 -10.61 -26.08 18.06
N ARG A 587 -11.53 -27.03 18.17
CA ARG A 587 -12.99 -26.81 18.14
C ARG A 587 -13.51 -25.75 19.11
N HIS A 588 -12.84 -25.56 20.24
CA HIS A 588 -13.21 -24.61 21.29
C HIS A 588 -12.74 -23.16 21.01
N LYS A 589 -11.90 -22.95 19.99
CA LYS A 589 -11.25 -21.67 19.67
C LYS A 589 -11.56 -21.14 18.26
N VAL A 590 -12.19 -21.94 17.41
CA VAL A 590 -12.53 -21.59 16.02
C VAL A 590 -14.03 -21.75 15.77
N ALA A 591 -14.56 -21.05 14.77
CA ALA A 591 -15.97 -21.11 14.36
C ALA A 591 -16.26 -22.26 13.38
N GLY A 592 -15.22 -22.85 12.80
CA GLY A 592 -15.38 -23.93 11.83
C GLY A 592 -14.07 -24.40 11.23
N ILE A 593 -14.19 -25.27 10.20
CA ILE A 593 -13.06 -25.82 9.46
C ILE A 593 -13.29 -25.76 7.94
N GLN A 594 -12.20 -25.57 7.20
CA GLN A 594 -12.12 -25.78 5.77
C GLN A 594 -11.26 -27.01 5.52
N VAL A 595 -11.86 -28.10 5.00
CA VAL A 595 -11.14 -29.35 4.75
C VAL A 595 -10.71 -29.42 3.29
N SER A 596 -9.41 -29.49 3.03
CA SER A 596 -8.90 -29.67 1.67
C SER A 596 -9.13 -31.09 1.16
N ALA A 597 -9.32 -31.23 -0.15
CA ALA A 597 -9.39 -32.51 -0.86
C ALA A 597 -8.07 -32.79 -1.62
N PRO A 598 -7.04 -33.37 -0.97
CA PRO A 598 -5.76 -33.65 -1.61
C PRO A 598 -5.94 -34.45 -2.90
N PHE A 599 -5.28 -34.00 -3.96
CA PHE A 599 -5.38 -34.59 -5.31
C PHE A 599 -6.83 -34.69 -5.83
N GLY A 600 -7.74 -33.86 -5.32
CA GLY A 600 -9.16 -33.88 -5.68
C GLY A 600 -9.95 -35.04 -5.07
N ASN A 601 -9.40 -35.74 -4.06
CA ASN A 601 -10.08 -36.85 -3.40
C ASN A 601 -11.07 -36.35 -2.32
N VAL A 602 -12.28 -36.04 -2.76
CA VAL A 602 -13.37 -35.57 -1.87
C VAL A 602 -13.75 -36.60 -0.81
N LYS A 603 -13.61 -37.90 -1.07
CA LYS A 603 -13.92 -38.94 -0.08
C LYS A 603 -13.02 -38.84 1.15
N THR A 604 -11.76 -38.44 0.97
CA THR A 604 -10.83 -38.19 2.08
C THR A 604 -11.28 -37.00 2.93
N ALA A 605 -11.74 -35.91 2.31
CA ALA A 605 -12.28 -34.76 3.03
C ALA A 605 -13.57 -35.10 3.79
N ILE A 606 -14.49 -35.85 3.16
CA ILE A 606 -15.73 -36.34 3.79
C ILE A 606 -15.41 -37.19 5.03
N ALA A 607 -14.40 -38.07 4.94
CA ALA A 607 -14.02 -38.90 6.08
C ALA A 607 -13.54 -38.07 7.29
N VAL A 608 -13.00 -36.86 7.11
CA VAL A 608 -12.59 -36.01 8.24
C VAL A 608 -13.79 -35.54 9.06
N ILE A 609 -14.93 -35.26 8.43
CA ILE A 609 -16.14 -34.75 9.10
C ILE A 609 -17.15 -35.84 9.48
N ALA A 610 -16.97 -37.06 8.97
CA ALA A 610 -17.87 -38.17 9.28
C ALA A 610 -17.81 -38.53 10.78
N PRO A 611 -18.96 -38.80 11.44
CA PRO A 611 -18.99 -39.31 12.80
C PRO A 611 -18.22 -40.64 12.89
N GLU A 612 -17.57 -40.87 14.04
CA GLU A 612 -16.81 -42.10 14.31
C GLU A 612 -17.69 -43.34 14.48
#